data_AF-A0AAV5VU78-F1
#
_entry.id   AF-A0AAV5VU78-F1
#
_cell.length_a   1.000
_cell.length_b   1.000
_cell.length_c   1.000
_cell.angle_alpha   90.00
_cell.angle_beta   90.00
_cell.angle_gamma   90.00
#
_symmetry.space_group_name_H-M   'P 1'
#
loop_
_entity.id
_entity.type
_entity.pdbx_description
1 polymer ?
#
loop_
_entity_poly.entity_id
_entity_poly.type
_entity_poly.pdbx_seq_one_letter_code
_entity_poly.pdbx_strand_id
1 'polypeptide(L)'
;PTFPAKCSSMKYGNEILLTCSLEFGNAVFPEFAAFTEKERWDIVSDFFYRFRSIEGCHRANLKFPDHPARFLANFTIYTSPEIFDDFFDGSGENAEKKAATEYIKNSKLRVADVMAGRAIIRKFDPRHEEFLAIIGLMFWSLREFR
;
A
#
# COMPACT_ATOMS: atom_id res chain seq x y z
N PRO A 1 -0.42 -1.68 -18.45
CA PRO A 1 -1.68 -2.33 -18.04
C PRO A 1 -1.85 -2.35 -16.51
N THR A 2 -3.08 -2.26 -15.98
CA THR A 2 -3.37 -2.49 -14.55
C THR A 2 -4.55 -3.42 -14.41
N PHE A 3 -4.44 -4.39 -13.51
CA PHE A 3 -5.37 -5.50 -13.37
C PHE A 3 -6.11 -5.46 -12.02
N PRO A 4 -7.29 -6.08 -11.91
CA PRO A 4 -7.93 -6.35 -10.63
C PRO A 4 -7.00 -7.12 -9.70
N ALA A 5 -6.90 -6.72 -8.44
CA ALA A 5 -6.15 -7.47 -7.45
C ALA A 5 -6.80 -8.84 -7.18
N LYS A 6 -5.96 -9.87 -7.15
CA LYS A 6 -6.23 -11.18 -6.54
C LYS A 6 -5.36 -11.34 -5.29
N CYS A 7 -5.78 -12.17 -4.35
CA CYS A 7 -5.02 -12.46 -3.12
C CYS A 7 -3.56 -12.86 -3.42
N SER A 8 -3.33 -13.73 -4.41
CA SER A 8 -2.00 -14.14 -4.86
C SER A 8 -1.17 -12.97 -5.39
N SER A 9 -1.74 -12.14 -6.26
CA SER A 9 -1.05 -10.97 -6.82
C SER A 9 -0.69 -9.92 -5.76
N MET A 10 -1.53 -9.76 -4.73
CA MET A 10 -1.26 -8.90 -3.58
C MET A 10 -0.09 -9.44 -2.77
N LYS A 11 -0.04 -10.75 -2.51
CA LYS A 11 1.06 -11.39 -1.80
C LYS A 11 2.39 -11.11 -2.50
N TYR A 12 2.49 -11.45 -3.78
CA TYR A 12 3.73 -11.22 -4.55
C TYR A 12 4.10 -9.74 -4.62
N GLY A 13 3.13 -8.85 -4.81
CA GLY A 13 3.38 -7.40 -4.82
C GLY A 13 3.90 -6.88 -3.48
N ASN A 14 3.40 -7.40 -2.37
CA ASN A 14 3.85 -7.03 -1.03
C ASN A 14 5.27 -7.53 -0.76
N GLU A 15 5.59 -8.77 -1.15
CA GLU A 15 6.94 -9.34 -1.02
C GLU A 15 7.96 -8.47 -1.78
N ILE A 16 7.67 -8.13 -3.04
CA ILE A 16 8.51 -7.25 -3.84
C ILE A 16 8.68 -5.88 -3.17
N LEU A 17 7.57 -5.25 -2.75
CA LEU A 17 7.63 -3.92 -2.15
C LEU A 17 8.39 -3.90 -0.82
N LEU A 18 8.26 -4.94 0.01
CA LEU A 18 9.02 -5.06 1.26
C LEU A 18 10.53 -5.20 0.97
N THR A 19 10.92 -6.07 0.04
CA THR A 19 12.32 -6.22 -0.37
C THR A 19 12.87 -4.91 -0.94
N CYS A 20 12.12 -4.24 -1.82
CA CYS A 20 12.52 -2.94 -2.36
C CYS A 20 12.62 -1.85 -1.27
N SER A 21 11.82 -1.93 -0.21
CA SER A 21 11.87 -0.95 0.88
C SER A 21 13.12 -1.12 1.76
N LEU A 22 13.61 -2.35 1.94
CA LEU A 22 14.89 -2.62 2.59
C LEU A 22 16.05 -2.06 1.76
N GLU A 23 16.06 -2.33 0.45
CA GLU A 23 17.09 -1.82 -0.47
C GLU A 23 17.05 -0.29 -0.57
N PHE A 24 15.85 0.29 -0.61
CA PHE A 24 15.67 1.75 -0.54
C PHE A 24 16.30 2.33 0.72
N GLY A 25 16.05 1.72 1.88
CA GLY A 25 16.65 2.13 3.15
C GLY A 25 18.18 2.13 3.08
N ASN A 26 18.78 1.03 2.60
CA ASN A 26 20.23 0.89 2.49
C ASN A 26 20.85 1.89 1.49
N ALA A 27 20.15 2.19 0.39
CA ALA A 27 20.66 3.04 -0.67
C ALA A 27 20.56 4.54 -0.33
N VAL A 28 19.49 4.95 0.35
CA VAL A 28 19.19 6.37 0.61
C VAL A 28 19.71 6.82 1.97
N PHE A 29 19.81 5.92 2.94
CA PHE A 29 20.18 6.24 4.32
C PHE A 29 21.37 5.41 4.78
N PRO A 30 22.60 5.95 4.73
CA PRO A 30 23.81 5.23 5.15
C PRO A 30 23.73 4.67 6.58
N GLU A 31 23.09 5.41 7.50
CA GLU A 31 22.86 5.02 8.89
C GLU A 31 21.91 3.82 9.02
N PHE A 32 21.05 3.57 8.03
CA PHE A 32 20.12 2.44 8.08
C PHE A 32 20.86 1.10 8.08
N ALA A 33 21.99 1.02 7.37
CA ALA A 33 22.82 -0.17 7.31
C ALA A 33 23.50 -0.53 8.64
N ALA A 34 23.59 0.43 9.58
CA ALA A 34 24.18 0.20 10.90
C ALA A 34 23.22 -0.48 11.89
N PHE A 35 21.91 -0.49 11.61
CA PHE A 35 20.93 -1.15 12.45
C PHE A 35 20.98 -2.67 12.34
N THR A 36 20.53 -3.34 13.39
CA THR A 36 20.31 -4.80 13.35
C THR A 36 19.25 -5.17 12.31
N GLU A 37 19.25 -6.42 11.88
CA GLU A 37 18.22 -6.93 10.95
C GLU A 37 16.80 -6.70 11.49
N LYS A 38 16.57 -6.95 12.78
CA LYS A 38 15.25 -6.74 13.41
C LYS A 38 14.82 -5.27 13.34
N GLU A 39 15.69 -4.34 13.72
CA GLU A 39 15.38 -2.90 13.70
C GLU A 39 15.06 -2.42 12.28
N ARG A 40 15.83 -2.88 11.28
CA ARG A 40 15.56 -2.57 9.87
C ARG A 40 14.18 -3.09 9.44
N TRP A 41 13.82 -4.31 9.84
CA TRP A 41 12.49 -4.86 9.58
C TRP A 41 11.36 -4.09 10.28
N ASP A 42 11.57 -3.67 11.53
CA ASP A 42 10.59 -2.88 12.28
C ASP A 42 10.32 -1.53 11.58
N ILE A 43 11.38 -0.84 11.14
CA ILE A 43 11.29 0.41 10.36
C ILE A 43 10.54 0.18 9.04
N VAL A 44 10.99 -0.80 8.24
CA VAL A 44 10.43 -1.06 6.90
C VAL A 44 8.97 -1.51 6.97
N SER A 45 8.61 -2.34 7.96
CA SER A 45 7.23 -2.82 8.11
C SER A 45 6.27 -1.68 8.43
N ASP A 46 6.69 -0.73 9.27
CA ASP A 46 5.90 0.44 9.61
C ASP A 46 5.80 1.43 8.42
N PHE A 47 6.92 1.64 7.71
CA PHE A 47 6.97 2.45 6.48
C PHE A 47 6.06 1.89 5.38
N PHE A 48 6.10 0.56 5.15
CA PHE A 48 5.41 -0.13 4.07
C PHE A 48 3.93 0.24 3.98
N TYR A 49 3.19 0.21 5.09
CA TYR A 49 1.75 0.45 5.06
C TYR A 49 1.40 1.91 4.73
N ARG A 50 2.19 2.87 5.25
CA ARG A 50 2.00 4.30 4.98
C ARG A 50 2.39 4.64 3.55
N PHE A 51 3.57 4.18 3.13
CA PHE A 51 4.09 4.39 1.79
C PHE A 51 3.12 3.86 0.74
N ARG A 52 2.69 2.60 0.86
CA ARG A 52 1.72 1.98 -0.06
C ARG A 52 0.44 2.80 -0.17
N SER A 53 -0.05 3.34 0.96
CA SER A 53 -1.29 4.11 0.98
C SER A 53 -1.15 5.46 0.28
N ILE A 54 -0.07 6.21 0.56
CA ILE A 54 0.16 7.54 -0.04
C ILE A 54 0.51 7.40 -1.52
N GLU A 55 1.45 6.52 -1.86
CA GLU A 55 1.89 6.28 -3.24
C GLU A 55 0.75 5.78 -4.12
N GLY A 56 0.00 4.79 -3.61
CA GLY A 56 -1.11 4.19 -4.33
C GLY A 56 -2.23 5.19 -4.58
N CYS A 57 -2.52 6.09 -3.63
CA CYS A 57 -3.51 7.15 -3.81
C CYS A 57 -3.03 8.22 -4.81
N HIS A 58 -1.75 8.63 -4.74
CA HIS A 58 -1.16 9.58 -5.68
C HIS A 58 -1.26 9.07 -7.12
N ARG A 59 -0.79 7.85 -7.40
CA ARG A 59 -0.90 7.27 -8.76
C ARG A 59 -2.35 6.98 -9.16
N ALA A 60 -3.22 6.61 -8.23
CA ALA A 60 -4.63 6.38 -8.54
C ALA A 60 -5.35 7.67 -8.96
N ASN A 61 -4.94 8.84 -8.44
CA ASN A 61 -5.48 10.12 -8.90
C ASN A 61 -5.15 10.41 -10.37
N LEU A 62 -3.96 10.03 -10.81
CA LEU A 62 -3.54 10.16 -12.21
C LEU A 62 -4.19 9.10 -13.10
N LYS A 63 -4.30 7.85 -12.62
CA LYS A 63 -4.74 6.71 -13.42
C LYS A 63 -6.25 6.52 -13.48
N PHE A 64 -6.96 6.88 -12.43
CA PHE A 64 -8.38 6.62 -12.24
C PHE A 64 -9.13 7.88 -11.78
N PRO A 65 -9.06 9.00 -12.52
CA PRO A 65 -9.66 10.27 -12.09
C PRO A 65 -11.16 10.14 -11.78
N ASP A 66 -11.88 9.35 -12.59
CA ASP A 66 -13.33 9.16 -12.53
C ASP A 66 -13.79 8.00 -11.63
N HIS A 67 -12.85 7.24 -11.06
CA HIS A 67 -13.16 6.11 -10.18
C HIS A 67 -12.52 6.32 -8.80
N PRO A 68 -13.09 7.18 -7.94
CA PRO A 68 -12.47 7.60 -6.67
C PRO A 68 -12.26 6.45 -5.67
N ALA A 69 -13.03 5.37 -5.78
CA ALA A 69 -12.91 4.19 -4.93
C ALA A 69 -11.78 3.23 -5.38
N ARG A 70 -11.16 3.45 -6.54
CA ARG A 70 -10.01 2.64 -6.98
C ARG A 70 -8.73 3.11 -6.31
N PHE A 71 -7.95 2.16 -5.81
CA PHE A 71 -6.66 2.38 -5.20
C PHE A 71 -5.62 1.48 -5.87
N LEU A 72 -4.41 1.98 -6.11
CA LEU A 72 -3.33 1.15 -6.64
C LEU A 72 -2.56 0.50 -5.50
N ALA A 73 -2.84 -0.78 -5.24
CA ALA A 73 -2.20 -1.49 -4.15
C ALA A 73 -0.74 -1.90 -4.43
N ASN A 74 -0.38 -1.96 -5.72
CA ASN A 74 1.01 -2.04 -6.18
C ASN A 74 1.10 -1.43 -7.60
N PHE A 75 2.23 -1.61 -8.29
CA PHE A 75 2.45 -1.02 -9.61
C PHE A 75 1.48 -1.49 -10.71
N THR A 76 1.03 -2.74 -10.64
CA THR A 76 0.29 -3.41 -11.71
C THR A 76 -1.14 -3.79 -11.34
N ILE A 77 -1.56 -3.66 -10.07
CA ILE A 77 -2.90 -4.03 -9.63
C ILE A 77 -3.63 -2.90 -8.91
N TYR A 78 -4.95 -2.89 -9.06
CA TYR A 78 -5.84 -2.00 -8.33
C TYR A 78 -6.79 -2.78 -7.42
N THR A 79 -7.26 -2.12 -6.37
CA THR A 79 -8.32 -2.61 -5.48
C THR A 79 -9.48 -1.63 -5.46
N SER A 80 -10.69 -2.16 -5.41
CA SER A 80 -11.95 -1.41 -5.27
C SER A 80 -13.06 -2.37 -4.83
N PRO A 81 -14.20 -1.85 -4.35
CA PRO A 81 -15.33 -2.70 -3.95
C PRO A 81 -15.79 -3.67 -5.04
N GLU A 82 -15.73 -3.25 -6.31
CA GLU A 82 -16.16 -4.04 -7.46
C GLU A 82 -15.39 -5.35 -7.67
N ILE A 83 -14.23 -5.54 -7.02
CA ILE A 83 -13.40 -6.74 -7.21
C ILE A 83 -13.38 -7.65 -5.98
N PHE A 84 -14.14 -7.34 -4.92
CA PHE A 84 -14.08 -8.08 -3.65
C PHE A 84 -14.68 -9.48 -3.75
N ASP A 85 -15.69 -9.68 -4.59
CA ASP A 85 -16.26 -11.01 -4.86
C ASP A 85 -15.20 -11.94 -5.47
N ASP A 86 -14.41 -11.39 -6.38
CA ASP A 86 -13.44 -12.13 -7.18
C ASP A 86 -12.05 -12.18 -6.53
N PHE A 87 -11.82 -11.47 -5.42
CA PHE A 87 -10.49 -11.26 -4.84
C PHE A 87 -9.78 -12.57 -4.46
N PHE A 88 -10.57 -13.54 -3.99
CA PHE A 88 -10.08 -14.87 -3.58
C PHE A 88 -10.29 -15.94 -4.67
N ASP A 89 -10.62 -15.58 -5.90
CA ASP A 89 -10.65 -16.58 -6.97
C ASP A 89 -9.26 -17.18 -7.19
N GLY A 90 -9.24 -18.49 -7.43
CA GLY A 90 -8.00 -19.24 -7.56
C GLY A 90 -7.30 -19.56 -6.23
N SER A 91 -7.79 -19.06 -5.09
CA SER A 91 -7.44 -19.66 -3.80
C SER A 91 -8.31 -20.91 -3.59
N GLY A 92 -7.75 -21.96 -2.98
CA GLY A 92 -8.50 -23.18 -2.64
C GLY A 92 -9.79 -22.85 -1.86
N GLU A 93 -10.87 -23.58 -2.12
CA GLU A 93 -12.12 -23.40 -1.38
C GLU A 93 -12.01 -24.02 0.01
N ASN A 94 -12.10 -23.20 1.05
CA ASN A 94 -12.22 -23.65 2.43
C ASN A 94 -13.09 -22.68 3.25
N ALA A 95 -13.45 -23.05 4.48
CA ALA A 95 -14.26 -22.21 5.37
C ALA A 95 -13.60 -20.83 5.64
N GLU A 96 -12.27 -20.76 5.57
CA GLU A 96 -11.49 -19.54 5.76
C GLU A 96 -11.68 -18.55 4.60
N LYS A 97 -11.86 -19.03 3.36
CA LYS A 97 -12.14 -18.18 2.19
C LYS A 97 -13.44 -17.40 2.35
N LYS A 98 -14.52 -18.04 2.83
CA LYS A 98 -15.80 -17.37 3.08
C LYS A 98 -15.67 -16.30 4.16
N ALA A 99 -15.06 -16.65 5.30
CA ALA A 99 -14.82 -15.71 6.39
C ALA A 99 -13.94 -14.53 5.97
N ALA A 100 -12.89 -14.77 5.17
CA ALA A 100 -12.01 -13.73 4.66
C ALA A 100 -12.71 -12.80 3.65
N THR A 101 -13.59 -13.37 2.81
CA THR A 101 -14.42 -12.60 1.86
C THR A 101 -15.39 -11.71 2.61
N GLU A 102 -16.10 -12.24 3.61
CA GLU A 102 -17.00 -11.45 4.46
C GLU A 102 -16.25 -10.39 5.24
N TYR A 103 -15.07 -10.70 5.79
CA TYR A 103 -14.22 -9.73 6.48
C TYR A 103 -13.84 -8.56 5.57
N ILE A 104 -13.39 -8.83 4.33
CA ILE A 104 -13.02 -7.75 3.39
C ILE A 104 -14.24 -6.91 2.97
N LYS A 105 -15.40 -7.54 2.76
CA LYS A 105 -16.64 -6.82 2.43
C LYS A 105 -17.14 -5.94 3.57
N ASN A 106 -17.06 -6.45 4.81
CA ASN A 106 -17.52 -5.75 6.01
C ASN A 106 -16.47 -4.81 6.61
N SER A 107 -15.22 -4.91 6.16
CA SER A 107 -14.16 -3.95 6.43
C SER A 107 -14.52 -2.62 5.77
N LYS A 108 -15.30 -1.80 6.48
CA LYS A 108 -15.54 -0.38 6.15
C LYS A 108 -14.23 0.42 6.06
N LEU A 109 -13.18 -0.08 6.69
CA LEU A 109 -11.81 0.37 6.53
C LEU A 109 -11.37 0.15 5.08
N ARG A 110 -10.96 1.25 4.45
CA ARG A 110 -10.31 1.42 3.13
C ARG A 110 -11.14 2.14 2.08
N VAL A 111 -12.44 1.96 1.90
CA VAL A 111 -13.10 2.66 0.76
C VAL A 111 -13.25 4.15 1.03
N ALA A 112 -13.84 4.51 2.17
CA ALA A 112 -13.95 5.90 2.60
C ALA A 112 -12.55 6.53 2.81
N ASP A 113 -11.62 5.77 3.39
CA ASP A 113 -10.25 6.22 3.64
C ASP A 113 -9.45 6.41 2.35
N VAL A 114 -9.64 5.56 1.34
CA VAL A 114 -9.04 5.71 0.01
C VAL A 114 -9.59 6.97 -0.65
N MET A 115 -10.91 7.17 -0.63
CA MET A 115 -11.52 8.36 -1.23
C MET A 115 -11.03 9.64 -0.52
N ALA A 116 -10.98 9.63 0.81
CA ALA A 116 -10.47 10.75 1.61
C ALA A 116 -8.97 10.99 1.36
N GLY A 117 -8.14 9.95 1.39
CA GLY A 117 -6.71 10.03 1.14
C GLY A 117 -6.40 10.53 -0.27
N ARG A 118 -7.14 10.06 -1.28
CA ARG A 118 -7.05 10.56 -2.65
C ARG A 118 -7.45 12.03 -2.75
N ALA A 119 -8.53 12.45 -2.08
CA ALA A 119 -8.95 13.84 -2.05
C ALA A 119 -7.88 14.74 -1.39
N ILE A 120 -7.27 14.29 -0.30
CA ILE A 120 -6.19 15.01 0.39
C ILE A 120 -4.98 15.16 -0.53
N ILE A 121 -4.50 14.08 -1.15
CA ILE A 121 -3.33 14.15 -2.04
C ILE A 121 -3.61 15.02 -3.26
N ARG A 122 -4.82 14.93 -3.83
CA ARG A 122 -5.23 15.78 -4.96
C ARG A 122 -5.26 17.26 -4.58
N LYS A 123 -5.71 17.58 -3.36
CA LYS A 123 -5.73 18.95 -2.85
C LYS A 123 -4.33 19.46 -2.54
N PHE A 124 -3.47 18.61 -1.99
CA PHE A 124 -2.10 18.96 -1.65
C PHE A 124 -1.23 19.16 -2.90
N ASP A 125 -1.47 18.35 -3.95
CA ASP A 125 -0.79 18.40 -5.25
C ASP A 125 0.74 18.51 -5.13
N PRO A 126 1.39 17.52 -4.49
CA PRO A 126 2.83 17.61 -4.22
C PRO A 126 3.62 17.66 -5.51
N ARG A 127 4.61 18.55 -5.57
CA ARG A 127 5.69 18.48 -6.56
C ARG A 127 6.50 17.21 -6.33
N HIS A 128 7.27 16.82 -7.34
CA HIS A 128 8.08 15.60 -7.28
C HIS A 128 9.00 15.58 -6.06
N GLU A 129 9.69 16.69 -5.79
CA GLU A 129 10.63 16.82 -4.67
C GLU A 129 9.91 16.77 -3.31
N GLU A 130 8.72 17.37 -3.21
CA GLU A 130 7.90 17.33 -1.98
C GLU A 130 7.38 15.93 -1.71
N PHE A 131 6.99 15.21 -2.76
CA PHE A 131 6.58 13.82 -2.67
C PHE A 131 7.73 12.92 -2.17
N LEU A 132 8.94 13.10 -2.71
CA LEU A 132 10.13 12.39 -2.24
C LEU A 132 10.48 12.75 -0.79
N ALA A 133 10.37 14.02 -0.40
CA ALA A 133 10.60 14.44 0.98
C ALA A 133 9.60 13.78 1.95
N ILE A 134 8.33 13.68 1.57
CA ILE A 134 7.30 12.96 2.35
C ILE A 134 7.66 11.49 2.50
N ILE A 135 8.16 10.83 1.45
CA ILE A 135 8.63 9.44 1.51
C ILE A 135 9.78 9.29 2.51
N GLY A 136 10.78 10.17 2.45
CA GLY A 136 11.91 10.15 3.38
C GLY A 136 11.48 10.35 4.83
N LEU A 137 10.59 11.31 5.09
CA LEU A 137 10.02 11.53 6.42
C LEU A 137 9.21 10.33 6.91
N MET A 138 8.39 9.72 6.05
CA MET A 138 7.61 8.53 6.38
C MET A 138 8.48 7.32 6.74
N PHE A 139 9.64 7.18 6.10
CA PHE A 139 10.58 6.09 6.36
C PHE A 139 11.08 6.14 7.81
N TRP A 140 11.39 7.34 8.30
CA TRP A 140 11.87 7.54 9.67
C TRP A 140 10.78 7.79 10.71
N SER A 141 9.51 7.91 10.29
CA SER A 141 8.38 8.13 11.19
C SER A 141 7.99 6.83 11.89
N LEU A 142 8.73 6.44 12.93
CA LEU A 142 8.32 5.33 13.78
C LEU A 142 7.04 5.70 14.53
N ARG A 143 6.03 4.84 14.50
CA ARG A 143 4.96 4.93 15.50
C ARG A 143 5.60 4.74 16.87
N GLU A 144 5.43 5.70 17.78
CA GLU A 144 5.70 5.46 19.20
C GLU A 144 4.92 4.20 19.59
N PHE A 145 5.64 3.19 20.07
CA PHE A 145 5.04 2.03 20.71
C PHE A 145 4.23 2.55 21.91
N ARG A 146 2.90 2.58 21.77
CA ARG A 146 1.98 2.67 22.90
C ARG A 146 1.55 1.28 23.32
#